data_AF-A0A2T4MWY4-F1
#
_entry.id   AF-A0A2T4MWY4-F1
#
_cell.length_a   1.000
_cell.length_b   1.000
_cell.length_c   1.000
_cell.angle_alpha   90.00
_cell.angle_beta   90.00
_cell.angle_gamma   90.00
#
_symmetry.space_group_name_H-M   'P 1'
#
loop_
_entity.id
_entity.type
_entity.pdbx_description
1 polymer ?
#
loop_
_entity_poly.entity_id
_entity_poly.type
_entity_poly.pdbx_seq_one_letter_code
_entity_poly.pdbx_strand_id
1 'polypeptide(L)'
;MAYSEYLMQAYEQKHPATVAEFLESISSMITESPLLELHRRFCKKYGPPKLGTSRVSYISKSVVFKLPVSSDGFRHNDWEGSLMSIGEEGDSHYIPLARSRLHPGYIDIPIVVMEKVEEASLQCIRERLGHIPGFVSAVDMSQVGFTKKGKLVAFDYADL
;
A
#
# COMPACT_ATOMS: atom_id res chain seq x y z
N MET A 1 -19.51 -13.84 -16.27
CA MET A 1 -18.57 -13.63 -15.16
C MET A 1 -18.67 -12.16 -14.78
N ALA A 2 -19.06 -11.86 -13.54
CA ALA A 2 -19.11 -10.47 -13.07
C ALA A 2 -17.68 -9.89 -13.02
N TYR A 3 -17.53 -8.57 -13.20
CA TYR A 3 -16.20 -7.93 -13.14
C TYR A 3 -15.48 -8.21 -11.82
N SER A 4 -16.21 -8.28 -10.71
CA SER A 4 -15.71 -8.69 -9.40
C SER A 4 -15.22 -10.15 -9.37
N GLU A 5 -15.92 -11.08 -10.02
CA GLU A 5 -15.48 -12.48 -10.14
C GLU A 5 -14.22 -12.61 -10.99
N TYR A 6 -14.11 -11.85 -12.08
CA TYR A 6 -12.89 -11.80 -12.90
C TYR A 6 -11.69 -11.25 -12.12
N LEU A 7 -11.90 -10.18 -11.34
CA LEU A 7 -10.86 -9.62 -10.47
C LEU A 7 -10.46 -10.61 -9.38
N MET A 8 -11.41 -11.27 -8.71
CA MET A 8 -11.13 -12.31 -7.71
C MET A 8 -10.42 -13.53 -8.30
N GLN A 9 -10.76 -13.92 -9.53
CA GLN A 9 -10.11 -15.05 -10.20
C GLN A 9 -8.70 -14.69 -10.69
N ALA A 10 -8.50 -13.45 -11.16
CA ALA A 10 -7.17 -12.92 -11.48
C ALA A 10 -6.31 -12.72 -10.22
N TYR A 11 -6.94 -12.38 -9.09
CA TYR A 11 -6.35 -12.29 -7.76
C TYR A 11 -5.87 -13.68 -7.30
N GLU A 12 -6.75 -14.67 -7.24
CA GLU A 12 -6.40 -16.05 -6.82
C GLU A 12 -5.33 -16.71 -7.71
N GLN A 13 -5.27 -16.38 -9.01
CA GLN A 13 -4.35 -17.00 -9.96
C GLN A 13 -2.96 -16.34 -10.01
N LYS A 14 -2.74 -15.18 -9.38
CA LYS A 14 -1.48 -14.41 -9.50
C LYS A 14 -0.83 -14.01 -8.17
N HIS A 15 -1.39 -14.40 -7.03
CA HIS A 15 -0.80 -14.09 -5.73
C HIS A 15 0.08 -15.24 -5.22
N PRO A 16 1.42 -15.09 -5.16
CA PRO A 16 2.30 -16.07 -4.54
C PRO A 16 1.87 -16.38 -3.10
N ALA A 17 1.70 -17.67 -2.79
CA ALA A 17 1.30 -18.14 -1.47
C ALA A 17 2.47 -18.12 -0.48
N THR A 18 3.71 -18.06 -0.97
CA THR A 18 4.94 -18.10 -0.18
C THR A 18 5.96 -17.05 -0.60
N VAL A 19 6.92 -16.76 0.28
CA VAL A 19 8.08 -15.91 -0.04
C VAL A 19 8.88 -16.47 -1.22
N ALA A 20 8.99 -17.80 -1.33
CA ALA A 20 9.73 -18.43 -2.42
C ALA A 20 9.06 -18.16 -3.77
N GLU A 21 7.75 -18.41 -3.87
CA GLU A 21 6.96 -18.14 -5.07
C GLU A 21 6.95 -16.65 -5.43
N PHE A 22 6.92 -15.76 -4.43
CA PHE A 22 7.02 -14.33 -4.67
C PHE A 22 8.36 -13.93 -5.26
N LEU A 23 9.46 -14.40 -4.68
CA LEU A 23 10.80 -14.07 -5.17
C LEU A 23 11.04 -14.66 -6.56
N GLU A 24 10.52 -15.85 -6.84
CA GLU A 24 10.56 -16.47 -8.16
C GLU A 24 9.79 -15.65 -9.19
N SER A 25 8.57 -15.22 -8.88
CA SER A 25 7.73 -14.47 -9.81
C SER A 25 8.34 -13.13 -10.23
N ILE A 26 8.99 -12.42 -9.30
CA ILE A 26 9.66 -11.15 -9.59
C ILE A 26 11.07 -11.33 -10.17
N SER A 27 11.72 -12.50 -9.99
CA SER A 27 13.10 -12.72 -10.46
C SER A 27 13.24 -12.59 -11.97
N SER A 28 12.19 -12.93 -12.72
CA SER A 28 12.13 -12.79 -14.18
C SER A 28 11.94 -11.34 -14.63
N MET A 29 11.31 -10.52 -13.79
CA MET A 29 11.00 -9.11 -14.08
C MET A 29 12.11 -8.16 -13.63
N ILE A 30 12.87 -8.60 -12.63
CA ILE A 30 13.90 -7.84 -11.94
C ILE A 30 15.13 -8.74 -11.81
N THR A 31 15.73 -9.09 -12.96
CA THR A 31 16.99 -9.86 -13.05
C THR A 31 18.03 -9.37 -12.05
N GLU A 32 18.91 -10.26 -11.54
CA GLU A 32 19.86 -10.04 -10.42
C GLU A 32 20.31 -8.58 -10.22
N SER A 33 19.49 -7.84 -9.48
CA SER A 33 19.60 -6.39 -9.32
C SER A 33 19.52 -6.04 -7.83
N PRO A 34 20.00 -4.84 -7.44
CA PRO A 34 19.86 -4.33 -6.09
C PRO A 34 18.43 -4.39 -5.54
N LEU A 35 17.41 -4.35 -6.41
CA LEU A 35 16.00 -4.44 -6.04
C LEU A 35 15.59 -5.86 -5.62
N LEU A 36 16.00 -6.90 -6.35
CA LEU A 36 15.71 -8.29 -5.96
C LEU A 36 16.35 -8.63 -4.60
N GLU A 37 17.59 -8.19 -4.38
CA GLU A 37 18.29 -8.37 -3.11
C GLU A 37 17.60 -7.58 -1.97
N LEU A 38 17.10 -6.38 -2.25
CA LEU A 38 16.31 -5.62 -1.30
C LEU A 38 15.03 -6.37 -0.90
N HIS A 39 14.28 -6.93 -1.86
CA HIS A 39 13.10 -7.75 -1.57
C HIS A 39 13.44 -8.98 -0.71
N ARG A 40 14.55 -9.68 -1.00
CA ARG A 40 15.01 -10.79 -0.15
C ARG A 40 15.24 -10.36 1.30
N ARG A 41 15.92 -9.23 1.50
CA ARG A 41 16.19 -8.67 2.84
C ARG A 41 14.90 -8.28 3.57
N PHE A 42 13.94 -7.68 2.85
CA PHE A 42 12.66 -7.30 3.41
C PHE A 42 11.81 -8.51 3.76
N CYS A 43 11.73 -9.52 2.89
CA CYS A 43 11.05 -10.78 3.16
C CYS A 43 11.63 -11.47 4.42
N LYS A 44 12.96 -11.52 4.54
CA LYS A 44 13.63 -12.10 5.71
C LYS A 44 13.32 -11.35 7.01
N LYS A 45 13.18 -10.03 6.94
CA LYS A 45 13.00 -9.17 8.13
C LYS A 45 11.54 -9.00 8.54
N TYR A 46 10.63 -8.90 7.58
CA TYR A 46 9.24 -8.50 7.79
C TYR A 46 8.21 -9.58 7.39
N GLY A 47 8.66 -10.67 6.77
CA GLY A 47 7.78 -11.72 6.25
C GLY A 47 7.30 -11.46 4.82
N PRO A 48 6.34 -12.26 4.32
CA PRO A 48 5.80 -12.10 2.97
C PRO A 48 5.16 -10.72 2.81
N PRO A 49 5.34 -10.07 1.65
CA PRO A 49 4.69 -8.80 1.41
C PRO A 49 3.19 -8.97 1.12
N LYS A 50 2.43 -7.90 1.30
CA LYS A 50 1.14 -7.74 0.65
C LYS A 50 1.34 -7.26 -0.79
N LEU A 51 0.48 -7.72 -1.69
CA LEU A 51 0.73 -7.68 -3.12
C LEU A 51 -0.22 -6.73 -3.83
N GLY A 52 0.33 -5.82 -4.61
CA GLY A 52 -0.40 -5.00 -5.56
C GLY A 52 0.09 -5.22 -6.99
N THR A 53 -0.50 -4.51 -7.94
CA THR A 53 -0.25 -4.71 -9.39
C THR A 53 1.20 -4.45 -9.80
N SER A 54 1.82 -3.38 -9.31
CA SER A 54 3.19 -2.99 -9.68
C SER A 54 4.09 -2.71 -8.49
N ARG A 55 3.56 -2.85 -7.27
CA ARG A 55 4.22 -2.54 -6.00
C ARG A 55 3.75 -3.50 -4.93
N VAL A 56 4.57 -3.66 -3.91
CA VAL A 56 4.27 -4.55 -2.78
C VAL A 56 4.54 -3.84 -1.47
N SER A 57 3.83 -4.25 -0.42
CA SER A 57 3.95 -3.65 0.91
C SER A 57 4.50 -4.62 1.94
N TYR A 58 5.48 -4.14 2.70
CA TYR A 58 6.02 -4.83 3.87
C TYR A 58 5.57 -4.10 5.13
N ILE A 59 4.82 -4.81 5.97
CA ILE A 59 4.25 -4.24 7.18
C ILE A 59 5.16 -4.53 8.36
N SER A 60 5.70 -3.48 8.98
CA SER A 60 6.43 -3.59 10.23
C SER A 60 5.52 -3.33 11.44
N LYS A 61 6.11 -3.25 12.64
CA LYS A 61 5.38 -2.87 13.85
C LYS A 61 4.88 -1.43 13.82
N SER A 62 5.60 -0.51 13.17
CA SER A 62 5.36 0.94 13.26
C SER A 62 5.08 1.63 11.93
N VAL A 63 5.52 1.06 10.81
CA VAL A 63 5.41 1.64 9.47
C VAL A 63 5.14 0.58 8.41
N VAL A 64 4.66 1.00 7.26
CA VAL A 64 4.53 0.19 6.04
C VAL A 64 5.54 0.69 5.02
N PHE A 65 6.24 -0.24 4.36
CA PHE A 65 7.18 0.05 3.30
C PHE A 65 6.60 -0.41 1.96
N LYS A 66 6.40 0.49 1.01
CA LYS A 66 5.96 0.15 -0.34
C LYS A 66 7.17 0.14 -1.28
N LEU A 67 7.42 -1.00 -1.91
CA LEU A 67 8.55 -1.22 -2.81
C LEU A 67 8.04 -1.52 -4.22
N PRO A 68 8.70 -1.00 -5.28
CA PRO A 68 8.35 -1.33 -6.65
C PRO A 68 8.74 -2.77 -6.98
N VAL A 69 7.93 -3.47 -7.79
CA VAL A 69 8.29 -4.79 -8.37
C VAL A 69 8.36 -4.76 -9.90
N SER A 70 8.13 -3.59 -10.50
CA SER A 70 8.25 -3.35 -11.93
C SER A 70 8.59 -1.88 -12.20
N SER A 71 8.97 -1.55 -13.43
CA SER A 71 9.21 -0.16 -13.89
C SER A 71 8.02 0.77 -13.65
N ASP A 72 6.79 0.29 -13.80
CA ASP A 72 5.59 1.08 -13.49
C ASP A 72 5.46 1.32 -11.98
N GLY A 73 5.93 0.39 -11.16
CA GLY A 73 6.01 0.58 -9.71
C GLY A 73 6.89 1.76 -9.30
N PHE A 74 8.00 1.98 -10.02
CA PHE A 74 8.86 3.15 -9.79
C PHE A 74 8.12 4.45 -10.12
N ARG A 75 7.43 4.49 -11.27
CA ARG A 75 6.64 5.66 -11.69
C ARG A 75 5.50 5.97 -10.71
N HIS A 76 4.81 4.94 -10.21
CA HIS A 76 3.74 5.11 -9.23
C HIS A 76 4.25 5.62 -7.88
N ASN A 77 5.42 5.18 -7.41
CA ASN A 77 6.00 5.69 -6.17
C ASN A 77 6.44 7.16 -6.29
N ASP A 78 6.98 7.55 -7.44
CA ASP A 78 7.35 8.94 -7.72
C ASP A 78 6.10 9.84 -7.79
N TRP A 79 5.06 9.38 -8.50
CA TRP A 79 3.77 10.08 -8.56
C TRP A 79 3.10 10.19 -7.18
N GLU A 80 3.01 9.11 -6.41
CA GLU A 80 2.48 9.18 -5.03
C GLU A 80 3.28 10.13 -4.15
N GLY A 81 4.60 10.17 -4.32
CA GLY A 81 5.47 11.17 -3.69
C GLY A 81 5.02 12.60 -3.98
N SER A 82 4.59 12.88 -5.21
CA SER A 82 4.14 14.21 -5.64
C SER A 82 2.76 14.62 -5.11
N LEU A 83 1.90 13.66 -4.75
CA LEU A 83 0.52 13.92 -4.29
C LEU A 83 0.39 14.16 -2.80
N MET A 84 1.47 14.03 -2.01
CA MET A 84 1.46 14.16 -0.55
C MET A 84 1.09 15.58 -0.02
N SER A 85 0.54 16.43 -0.89
CA SER A 85 0.21 17.84 -0.65
C SER A 85 -1.15 18.28 -1.22
N ILE A 86 -2.00 17.38 -1.70
CA ILE A 86 -3.28 17.78 -2.33
C ILE A 86 -4.41 17.83 -1.28
N GLY A 87 -4.86 19.06 -1.01
CA GLY A 87 -6.05 19.37 -0.22
C GLY A 87 -5.73 19.82 1.20
N GLU A 88 -6.40 20.89 1.64
CA GLU A 88 -6.36 21.36 3.02
C GLU A 88 -7.60 20.88 3.79
N GLU A 89 -7.44 20.68 5.09
CA GLU A 89 -8.52 20.29 5.99
C GLU A 89 -9.62 21.37 5.98
N GLY A 90 -10.72 21.11 5.27
CA GLY A 90 -11.81 22.08 5.06
C GLY A 90 -12.39 22.11 3.63
N ASP A 91 -11.69 21.53 2.65
CA ASP A 91 -12.22 21.36 1.29
C ASP A 91 -13.25 20.21 1.22
N SER A 92 -14.33 20.39 0.46
CA SER A 92 -15.33 19.34 0.17
C SER A 92 -14.74 18.10 -0.51
N HIS A 93 -13.57 18.24 -1.15
CA HIS A 93 -12.84 17.13 -1.79
C HIS A 93 -11.63 16.64 -0.99
N TYR A 94 -11.46 17.12 0.26
CA TYR A 94 -10.34 16.72 1.09
C TYR A 94 -10.46 15.25 1.53
N ILE A 95 -9.46 14.45 1.17
CA ILE A 95 -9.28 13.07 1.65
C ILE A 95 -8.08 13.07 2.60
N PRO A 96 -8.27 12.82 3.91
CA PRO A 96 -7.15 12.77 4.84
C PRO A 96 -6.30 11.52 4.55
N LEU A 97 -5.06 11.71 4.11
CA LEU A 97 -4.16 10.60 3.78
C LEU A 97 -3.26 10.22 4.97
N ALA A 98 -2.94 8.92 5.08
CA ALA A 98 -1.91 8.43 5.98
C ALA A 98 -0.57 9.08 5.62
N ARG A 99 0.15 9.59 6.63
CA ARG A 99 1.42 10.27 6.40
C ARG A 99 2.43 9.33 5.76
N SER A 100 3.08 9.81 4.71
CA SER A 100 4.08 9.06 3.98
C SER A 100 5.28 9.93 3.63
N ARG A 101 6.40 9.29 3.28
CA ARG A 101 7.63 9.94 2.84
C ARG A 101 8.49 8.97 2.04
N LEU A 102 9.40 9.49 1.23
CA LEU A 102 10.46 8.66 0.63
C LEU A 102 11.52 8.29 1.68
N HIS A 103 12.03 7.07 1.60
CA HIS A 103 13.13 6.62 2.44
C HIS A 103 14.45 7.26 1.98
N PRO A 104 15.16 8.01 2.83
CA PRO A 104 16.33 8.79 2.41
C PRO A 104 17.55 7.93 2.01
N GLY A 105 17.63 6.69 2.51
CA GLY A 105 18.79 5.81 2.31
C GLY A 105 18.79 4.98 1.01
N TYR A 106 17.77 5.10 0.15
CA TYR A 106 17.69 4.34 -1.11
C TYR A 106 17.39 5.31 -2.25
N ILE A 107 18.42 6.05 -2.68
CA ILE A 107 18.28 7.11 -3.69
C ILE A 107 17.85 6.52 -5.05
N ASP A 108 18.38 5.34 -5.41
CA ASP A 108 18.11 4.70 -6.69
C ASP A 108 16.88 3.77 -6.68
N ILE A 109 16.26 3.55 -5.51
CA ILE A 109 15.04 2.76 -5.36
C ILE A 109 14.06 3.57 -4.50
N PRO A 110 13.03 4.20 -5.08
CA PRO A 110 12.11 5.03 -4.33
C PRO A 110 11.24 4.15 -3.43
N ILE A 111 11.65 4.01 -2.17
CA ILE A 111 10.89 3.29 -1.14
C ILE A 111 9.96 4.30 -0.47
N VAL A 112 8.65 4.07 -0.55
CA VAL A 112 7.67 4.87 0.20
C VAL A 112 7.54 4.27 1.60
N VAL A 113 7.70 5.10 2.63
CA VAL A 113 7.45 4.75 4.03
C VAL A 113 6.18 5.44 4.46
N MET A 114 5.17 4.67 4.84
CA MET A 114 3.87 5.15 5.30
C MET A 114 3.68 4.87 6.79
N GLU A 115 3.01 5.76 7.51
CA GLU A 115 2.62 5.50 8.89
C GLU A 115 1.66 4.32 8.95
N LYS A 116 1.83 3.46 9.96
CA LYS A 116 0.91 2.35 10.16
C LYS A 116 -0.39 2.86 10.76
N VAL A 117 -1.49 2.50 10.12
CA VAL A 117 -2.86 2.68 10.62
C VAL A 117 -3.48 1.36 11.05
N GLU A 118 -4.41 1.44 11.98
CA GLU A 118 -5.34 0.37 12.33
C GLU A 118 -6.47 0.35 11.30
N GLU A 119 -6.47 -0.64 10.41
CA GLU A 119 -7.52 -0.81 9.41
C GLU A 119 -8.91 -0.84 10.05
N ALA A 120 -9.86 -0.10 9.47
CA ALA A 120 -11.17 0.12 10.06
C ALA A 120 -12.29 -0.31 9.12
N SER A 121 -13.11 -1.28 9.56
CA SER A 121 -14.35 -1.62 8.87
C SER A 121 -15.37 -0.48 8.98
N LEU A 122 -16.36 -0.45 8.08
CA LEU A 122 -17.47 0.54 8.14
C LEU A 122 -18.20 0.53 9.48
N GLN A 123 -18.34 -0.65 10.09
CA GLN A 123 -18.92 -0.79 11.43
C GLN A 123 -18.03 -0.13 12.50
N CYS A 124 -16.72 -0.42 12.50
CA CYS A 124 -15.77 0.19 13.43
C CYS A 124 -15.75 1.73 13.31
N ILE A 125 -15.81 2.25 12.08
CA ILE A 125 -15.88 3.70 11.82
C ILE A 125 -17.13 4.29 12.44
N ARG A 126 -18.30 3.69 12.18
CA ARG A 126 -19.58 4.15 12.71
C ARG A 126 -19.61 4.11 14.24
N GLU A 127 -19.05 3.08 14.86
CA GLU A 127 -18.96 2.95 16.31
C GLU A 127 -18.06 4.02 16.94
N ARG A 128 -16.91 4.33 16.33
CA ARG A 128 -15.96 5.31 16.87
C ARG A 128 -16.33 6.77 16.58
N LEU A 129 -16.95 7.06 15.43
CA LEU A 129 -17.25 8.43 14.99
C LEU A 129 -18.74 8.80 15.04
N GLY A 130 -19.62 7.83 15.30
CA GLY A 130 -21.09 8.01 15.25
C GLY A 130 -21.67 8.13 13.84
N HIS A 131 -20.84 8.24 12.81
CA HIS A 131 -21.23 8.34 11.40
C HIS A 131 -20.11 7.81 10.50
N ILE A 132 -20.39 7.63 9.21
CA ILE A 132 -19.38 7.27 8.20
C ILE A 132 -19.06 8.55 7.38
N PRO A 133 -17.83 9.07 7.43
CA PRO A 133 -17.45 10.23 6.63
C PRO A 133 -17.60 9.98 5.13
N GLY A 134 -18.05 10.99 4.38
CA GLY A 134 -18.33 10.84 2.94
C GLY A 134 -17.11 10.50 2.09
N PHE A 135 -15.89 10.88 2.51
CA PHE A 135 -14.68 10.53 1.76
C PHE A 135 -14.41 9.01 1.74
N VAL A 136 -14.94 8.24 2.70
CA VAL A 136 -14.72 6.79 2.77
C VAL A 136 -15.19 6.09 1.48
N SER A 137 -16.29 6.54 0.88
CA SER A 137 -16.78 5.98 -0.39
C SER A 137 -16.00 6.44 -1.62
N ALA A 138 -15.20 7.50 -1.49
CA ALA A 138 -14.33 7.99 -2.56
C ALA A 138 -12.95 7.30 -2.56
N VAL A 139 -12.62 6.57 -1.48
CA VAL A 139 -11.39 5.78 -1.36
C VAL A 139 -11.63 4.40 -1.95
N ASP A 140 -10.73 4.00 -2.84
CA ASP A 140 -10.81 2.69 -3.48
C ASP A 140 -10.83 1.57 -2.43
N MET A 141 -11.72 0.60 -2.63
CA MET A 141 -11.98 -0.49 -1.70
C MET A 141 -12.23 -0.08 -0.23
N SER A 142 -12.56 1.20 0.03
CA SER A 142 -12.69 1.75 1.39
C SER A 142 -11.46 1.51 2.27
N GLN A 143 -10.25 1.60 1.70
CA GLN A 143 -8.99 1.45 2.45
C GLN A 143 -8.74 2.63 3.41
N VAL A 144 -9.36 2.55 4.58
CA VAL A 144 -9.29 3.58 5.62
C VAL A 144 -8.98 2.98 6.98
N GLY A 145 -8.29 3.73 7.81
CA GLY A 145 -7.86 3.26 9.12
C GLY A 145 -7.59 4.39 10.10
N PHE A 146 -7.53 4.04 11.38
CA PHE A 146 -7.22 4.97 12.45
C PHE A 146 -5.72 5.06 12.68
N THR A 147 -5.19 6.28 12.63
CA THR A 147 -3.83 6.56 13.10
C THR A 147 -3.71 6.31 14.60
N LYS A 148 -2.48 6.25 15.13
CA LYS A 148 -2.23 6.18 16.59
C LYS A 148 -2.88 7.33 17.38
N LYS A 149 -3.17 8.46 16.73
CA LYS A 149 -3.86 9.61 17.34
C LYS A 149 -5.39 9.53 17.26
N GLY A 150 -5.94 8.45 16.69
CA GLY A 150 -7.39 8.29 16.50
C GLY A 150 -7.97 9.05 15.31
N LYS A 151 -7.13 9.64 14.43
CA LYS A 151 -7.61 10.26 13.18
C LYS A 151 -7.88 9.17 12.14
N LEU A 152 -9.08 9.16 11.55
CA LEU A 152 -9.40 8.32 10.39
C LEU A 152 -8.72 8.91 9.15
N VAL A 153 -7.95 8.09 8.46
CA VAL A 153 -7.24 8.45 7.24
C VAL A 153 -7.40 7.36 6.19
N ALA A 154 -7.37 7.75 4.92
CA ALA A 154 -7.19 6.81 3.82
C ALA A 154 -5.73 6.35 3.76
N PHE A 155 -5.53 5.10 3.41
CA PHE A 155 -4.23 4.54 3.14
C PHE A 155 -4.32 3.72 1.87
N ASP A 156 -3.19 3.55 1.20
CA ASP A 156 -3.05 2.58 0.11
C ASP A 156 -1.85 1.71 0.50
N TYR A 157 -2.10 0.49 0.94
CA TYR A 157 -1.04 -0.48 1.21
C TYR A 157 -0.71 -1.33 -0.02
N ALA A 158 -1.10 -0.91 -1.23
CA ALA A 158 -1.04 -1.75 -2.42
C ALA A 158 -1.75 -3.10 -2.19
N ASP A 159 -2.79 -3.09 -1.36
CA ASP A 159 -3.61 -4.27 -1.08
C ASP A 159 -4.71 -4.29 -2.14
N LEU A 160 -4.72 -5.31 -3.01
CA LEU A 160 -5.88 -5.63 -3.85
C LEU A 160 -6.87 -6.52 -3.10
#